data_AF-Q1QE64-F1
#
_entry.id   AF-Q1QE64-F1
#
_cell.length_a   1.000
_cell.length_b   1.000
_cell.length_c   1.000
_cell.angle_alpha   90.00
_cell.angle_beta   90.00
_cell.angle_gamma   90.00
#
_symmetry.space_group_name_H-M   'P 1'
#
loop_
_entity.id
_entity.type
_entity.pdbx_description
1 polymer ?
#
loop_
_entity_poly.entity_id
_entity_poly.type
_entity_poly.pdbx_seq_one_letter_code
_entity_poly.pdbx_strand_id
1 'polypeptide(L)'
;MTEPTAKPSVKSNDLQDSSASINHKDKLNSRVKANNNQHDSNLQQENSAQAGMATRLDKAALLALFVLPNADGSLTETSSANINTANHTLINQSLSISASDSSIATQRVALYRAQHERTQQLYLASAAIRPTYLVHTLKRQFAEYQQYLLAQQLDKRGLMDTDAIERLWQQLHVVDDIIEDIVRHMPAQQPAGWQLTIQDGHNPLCFATVGKLKHNKPIFDQGSLNSYVLGHFGVSSFTYDRGYYIGHVVGYLFSCYFCAHLSITYGVTALGQDVVSDYDYASLETPHMVRLLQGLDGYCKKRIYQLAVICARLSVFASDKRIERMLIAEVNDFDKKLQQQHLDVLLLQGLMPDSNDSTPLL
;
A
#
# COMPACT_ATOMS: atom_id res chain seq x y z
N MET A 1 46.97 24.54 -26.31
CA MET A 1 47.47 23.66 -25.23
C MET A 1 46.26 23.00 -24.59
N THR A 2 46.02 21.70 -24.56
CA THR A 2 46.56 20.51 -25.26
C THR A 2 45.83 19.31 -24.63
N GLU A 3 44.82 18.82 -25.33
CA GLU A 3 44.50 17.38 -25.42
C GLU A 3 44.80 16.97 -26.89
N PRO A 4 44.72 15.69 -27.35
CA PRO A 4 44.28 14.44 -26.69
C PRO A 4 45.17 13.19 -27.00
N THR A 5 44.60 11.97 -26.84
CA THR A 5 45.07 10.61 -27.31
C THR A 5 46.05 9.87 -26.37
N ALA A 6 46.04 8.55 -26.12
CA ALA A 6 45.38 7.35 -26.71
C ALA A 6 44.87 6.39 -25.58
N LYS A 7 43.72 5.67 -25.66
CA LYS A 7 43.31 4.47 -26.45
C LYS A 7 43.90 3.10 -26.00
N PRO A 8 43.17 1.96 -26.17
CA PRO A 8 43.22 0.80 -25.27
C PRO A 8 44.10 -0.38 -25.75
N SER A 9 44.34 -1.36 -24.87
CA SER A 9 44.90 -2.67 -25.23
C SER A 9 43.84 -3.77 -25.31
N VAL A 10 43.52 -4.16 -26.55
CA VAL A 10 43.06 -5.53 -26.86
C VAL A 10 44.31 -6.39 -27.05
N LYS A 11 44.27 -7.64 -26.58
CA LYS A 11 45.07 -8.73 -27.17
C LYS A 11 44.15 -9.88 -27.53
N SER A 12 44.23 -10.28 -28.78
CA SER A 12 43.59 -11.46 -29.37
C SER A 12 44.67 -12.35 -30.00
N ASN A 13 44.24 -13.47 -30.60
CA ASN A 13 45.03 -14.42 -31.40
C ASN A 13 45.88 -15.41 -30.58
N ASP A 14 46.03 -16.69 -30.96
CA ASP A 14 45.27 -17.56 -31.88
C ASP A 14 45.74 -19.03 -31.65
N LEU A 15 45.03 -19.99 -32.28
CA LEU A 15 45.26 -21.45 -32.46
C LEU A 15 44.01 -22.22 -32.00
N GLN A 16 42.96 -22.38 -32.83
CA GLN A 16 42.85 -22.99 -34.17
C GLN A 16 42.89 -24.55 -34.14
N ASP A 17 41.69 -25.12 -34.31
CA ASP A 17 41.29 -26.41 -34.91
C ASP A 17 42.24 -27.63 -34.92
N SER A 18 41.71 -28.80 -34.52
CA SER A 18 41.39 -29.86 -35.51
C SER A 18 40.60 -31.06 -34.94
N SER A 19 39.83 -31.66 -35.84
CA SER A 19 38.91 -32.79 -35.69
C SER A 19 39.55 -34.19 -35.59
N ALA A 20 38.91 -35.12 -34.86
CA ALA A 20 38.64 -36.54 -35.22
C ALA A 20 37.89 -37.22 -34.05
N SER A 21 36.66 -37.75 -34.19
CA SER A 21 36.31 -39.02 -34.87
C SER A 21 37.13 -40.23 -34.41
N ILE A 22 36.50 -41.16 -33.67
CA ILE A 22 36.56 -42.62 -33.89
C ILE A 22 35.43 -43.32 -33.12
N ASN A 23 34.85 -44.34 -33.74
CA ASN A 23 33.78 -45.17 -33.18
C ASN A 23 34.31 -46.18 -32.16
N HIS A 24 33.44 -46.69 -31.27
CA HIS A 24 33.23 -48.14 -31.24
C HIS A 24 31.81 -48.53 -30.78
N LYS A 25 31.28 -49.58 -31.42
CA LYS A 25 30.03 -50.27 -31.07
C LYS A 25 30.35 -51.48 -30.20
N ASP A 26 29.41 -51.87 -29.35
CA ASP A 26 28.67 -53.16 -29.39
C ASP A 26 27.56 -53.12 -28.30
N LYS A 27 26.29 -53.53 -28.54
CA LYS A 27 25.73 -54.90 -28.77
C LYS A 27 26.00 -55.83 -27.56
N LEU A 28 25.06 -56.62 -27.01
CA LEU A 28 23.73 -57.07 -27.51
C LEU A 28 22.78 -57.57 -26.37
N ASN A 29 21.47 -57.37 -26.54
CA ASN A 29 20.27 -58.13 -26.09
C ASN A 29 20.30 -59.20 -24.96
N SER A 30 19.35 -59.08 -24.00
CA SER A 30 18.22 -60.03 -23.72
C SER A 30 17.23 -59.40 -22.70
N ARG A 31 15.92 -59.68 -22.57
CA ARG A 31 14.83 -60.26 -23.40
C ARG A 31 14.07 -61.55 -22.94
N VAL A 32 13.56 -61.60 -21.71
CA VAL A 32 12.48 -62.51 -21.24
C VAL A 32 11.49 -61.65 -20.41
N LYS A 33 10.21 -61.40 -20.75
CA LYS A 33 8.97 -62.20 -20.99
C LYS A 33 8.19 -62.62 -19.72
N ALA A 34 7.02 -61.98 -19.53
CA ALA A 34 5.73 -62.53 -19.02
C ALA A 34 5.65 -62.98 -17.53
N ASN A 35 4.49 -63.10 -16.86
CA ASN A 35 3.07 -62.95 -17.26
C ASN A 35 2.13 -62.70 -16.03
N ASN A 36 0.97 -62.06 -16.27
CA ASN A 36 -0.36 -62.26 -15.67
C ASN A 36 -0.70 -62.28 -14.14
N ASN A 37 -1.78 -61.52 -13.84
CA ASN A 37 -2.97 -61.81 -13.00
C ASN A 37 -3.03 -61.52 -11.47
N GLN A 38 -4.09 -60.76 -11.10
CA GLN A 38 -5.11 -60.94 -10.03
C GLN A 38 -4.78 -61.87 -8.83
N HIS A 39 -5.11 -61.58 -7.57
CA HIS A 39 -6.36 -61.02 -7.02
C HIS A 39 -6.16 -60.49 -5.57
N ASP A 40 -7.09 -59.67 -5.07
CA ASP A 40 -7.37 -59.34 -3.64
C ASP A 40 -6.25 -58.67 -2.79
N SER A 41 -6.52 -57.93 -1.69
CA SER A 41 -7.75 -57.75 -0.90
C SER A 41 -7.89 -56.32 -0.31
N ASN A 42 -9.10 -56.00 0.18
CA ASN A 42 -9.45 -54.80 0.95
C ASN A 42 -8.41 -54.39 2.01
N LEU A 43 -7.90 -53.15 1.96
CA LEU A 43 -7.35 -52.40 3.12
C LEU A 43 -6.98 -50.94 2.74
N GLN A 44 -7.98 -50.12 2.39
CA GLN A 44 -7.82 -48.65 2.34
C GLN A 44 -9.18 -47.91 2.34
N GLN A 45 -10.00 -48.18 3.35
CA GLN A 45 -11.26 -47.46 3.61
C GLN A 45 -11.29 -46.84 5.03
N GLU A 46 -10.14 -46.38 5.51
CA GLU A 46 -9.98 -45.63 6.75
C GLU A 46 -8.76 -44.71 6.59
N ASN A 47 -9.01 -43.43 6.29
CA ASN A 47 -8.11 -42.26 6.44
C ASN A 47 -8.65 -40.99 5.73
N SER A 48 -9.71 -41.10 4.93
CA SER A 48 -10.38 -39.95 4.27
C SER A 48 -11.28 -39.12 5.22
N ALA A 49 -11.20 -39.34 6.54
CA ALA A 49 -12.10 -38.75 7.54
C ALA A 49 -11.44 -37.72 8.49
N GLN A 50 -10.19 -37.29 8.23
CA GLN A 50 -9.50 -36.25 9.00
C GLN A 50 -9.02 -35.04 8.17
N ALA A 51 -9.54 -34.88 6.95
CA ALA A 51 -9.46 -33.63 6.17
C ALA A 51 -10.69 -32.72 6.39
N GLY A 52 -11.44 -32.95 7.48
CA GLY A 52 -12.78 -32.41 7.73
C GLY A 52 -12.84 -31.12 8.56
N MET A 53 -11.96 -30.15 8.32
CA MET A 53 -12.15 -28.77 8.83
C MET A 53 -11.49 -27.66 8.00
N ALA A 54 -11.12 -27.93 6.75
CA ALA A 54 -10.87 -26.85 5.79
C ALA A 54 -12.22 -26.20 5.44
N THR A 55 -12.55 -25.11 6.13
CA THR A 55 -13.64 -24.21 5.73
C THR A 55 -13.41 -23.84 4.26
N ARG A 56 -14.31 -24.27 3.38
CA ARG A 56 -14.32 -23.83 1.98
C ARG A 56 -14.66 -22.34 1.97
N LEU A 57 -13.66 -21.47 2.09
CA LEU A 57 -13.83 -20.06 1.79
C LEU A 57 -14.32 -19.95 0.35
N ASP A 58 -15.46 -19.27 0.20
CA ASP A 58 -15.95 -18.84 -1.10
C ASP A 58 -15.38 -17.45 -1.43
N LYS A 59 -15.71 -16.94 -2.62
CA LYS A 59 -15.28 -15.63 -3.09
C LYS A 59 -15.80 -14.49 -2.20
N ALA A 60 -16.96 -14.65 -1.57
CA ALA A 60 -17.55 -13.65 -0.69
C ALA A 60 -16.83 -13.59 0.66
N ALA A 61 -16.50 -14.74 1.25
CA ALA A 61 -15.69 -14.84 2.46
C ALA A 61 -14.30 -14.22 2.25
N LEU A 62 -13.63 -14.52 1.13
CA LEU A 62 -12.33 -13.92 0.80
C LEU A 62 -12.39 -12.39 0.68
N LEU A 63 -13.45 -11.84 0.07
CA LEU A 63 -13.68 -10.39 0.02
C LEU A 63 -13.93 -9.82 1.43
N ALA A 64 -14.77 -10.50 2.22
CA ALA A 64 -15.14 -10.07 3.57
C ALA A 64 -13.94 -9.95 4.54
N LEU A 65 -12.86 -10.71 4.34
CA LEU A 65 -11.63 -10.56 5.13
C LEU A 65 -11.01 -9.15 5.01
N PHE A 66 -11.24 -8.46 3.89
CA PHE A 66 -10.67 -7.14 3.59
C PHE A 66 -11.66 -5.99 3.78
N VAL A 67 -12.96 -6.27 3.88
CA VAL A 67 -14.01 -5.24 4.02
C VAL A 67 -14.06 -4.73 5.45
N LEU A 68 -14.05 -3.42 5.63
CA LEU A 68 -14.26 -2.81 6.94
C LEU A 68 -15.75 -2.80 7.36
N PRO A 69 -16.09 -3.09 8.63
CA PRO A 69 -17.49 -3.22 9.08
C PRO A 69 -18.43 -2.02 8.85
N ASN A 70 -17.88 -0.84 8.54
CA ASN A 70 -18.63 0.42 8.35
C ASN A 70 -18.41 1.05 6.95
N ALA A 71 -17.91 0.31 5.96
CA ALA A 71 -17.52 0.85 4.65
C ALA A 71 -18.66 1.51 3.84
N ASP A 72 -19.92 1.12 4.08
CA ASP A 72 -21.08 1.60 3.32
C ASP A 72 -21.84 2.79 3.96
N GLY A 73 -21.41 3.28 5.13
CA GLY A 73 -22.20 4.22 5.94
C GLY A 73 -22.19 5.71 5.55
N SER A 74 -21.57 6.11 4.43
CA SER A 74 -21.22 7.52 4.18
C SER A 74 -21.95 8.24 3.04
N LEU A 75 -22.82 7.57 2.27
CA LEU A 75 -23.44 8.17 1.07
C LEU A 75 -24.93 7.80 0.90
N THR A 76 -25.79 8.43 1.70
CA THR A 76 -27.20 8.66 1.35
C THR A 76 -27.55 10.11 1.62
N GLU A 77 -27.83 10.86 0.55
CA GLU A 77 -28.16 12.29 0.62
C GLU A 77 -29.59 12.54 1.10
N THR A 78 -29.82 13.81 1.48
CA THR A 78 -31.09 14.54 1.64
C THR A 78 -31.78 14.53 3.01
N SER A 79 -31.50 15.56 3.82
CA SER A 79 -32.46 16.66 4.08
C SER A 79 -31.90 17.68 5.08
N SER A 80 -31.78 18.91 4.60
CA SER A 80 -31.70 20.20 5.31
C SER A 80 -31.76 20.27 6.86
N ALA A 81 -30.81 21.05 7.40
CA ALA A 81 -30.93 22.03 8.49
C ALA A 81 -30.08 21.80 9.76
N ASN A 82 -29.55 22.93 10.23
CA ASN A 82 -28.90 23.20 11.52
C ASN A 82 -27.53 22.55 11.79
N ILE A 83 -26.50 23.34 11.48
CA ILE A 83 -25.29 23.42 12.31
C ILE A 83 -25.72 23.70 13.75
N ASN A 84 -25.51 22.75 14.66
CA ASN A 84 -25.31 23.04 16.07
C ASN A 84 -24.40 22.01 16.72
N THR A 85 -23.52 22.53 17.56
CA THR A 85 -22.43 21.87 18.27
C THR A 85 -22.90 20.69 19.13
N ALA A 86 -22.02 19.68 19.26
CA ALA A 86 -22.10 18.55 20.20
C ALA A 86 -23.26 17.56 19.99
N ASN A 87 -22.97 16.45 19.28
CA ASN A 87 -23.26 15.06 19.70
C ASN A 87 -22.87 14.05 18.60
N HIS A 88 -21.57 13.85 18.36
CA HIS A 88 -21.09 12.73 17.52
C HIS A 88 -20.90 11.44 18.36
N THR A 89 -21.97 11.04 19.05
CA THR A 89 -22.01 9.80 19.85
C THR A 89 -22.53 8.67 18.97
N LEU A 90 -21.74 8.24 17.97
CA LEU A 90 -22.09 7.11 17.11
C LEU A 90 -20.97 6.05 17.06
N ILE A 91 -21.30 4.91 17.67
CA ILE A 91 -20.86 3.56 17.27
C ILE A 91 -19.37 3.25 17.47
N ASN A 92 -18.95 3.32 18.74
CA ASN A 92 -17.92 2.41 19.28
C ASN A 92 -18.51 1.00 19.46
N GLN A 93 -18.78 0.23 18.39
CA GLN A 93 -19.20 -1.18 18.56
C GLN A 93 -19.05 -2.09 17.32
N SER A 94 -17.80 -2.34 16.90
CA SER A 94 -17.41 -3.65 16.31
C SER A 94 -15.90 -3.92 16.32
N LEU A 95 -15.11 -3.16 17.08
CA LEU A 95 -13.73 -3.51 17.46
C LEU A 95 -13.34 -2.95 18.83
N SER A 96 -14.31 -2.86 19.73
CA SER A 96 -14.09 -2.77 21.18
C SER A 96 -13.74 -4.16 21.74
N ILE A 97 -12.69 -4.79 21.21
CA ILE A 97 -12.06 -5.94 21.86
C ILE A 97 -11.31 -5.39 23.08
N SER A 98 -11.98 -5.42 24.24
CA SER A 98 -11.39 -5.17 25.56
C SER A 98 -10.38 -4.01 25.62
N ALA A 99 -10.89 -2.77 25.58
CA ALA A 99 -10.12 -1.56 25.88
C ALA A 99 -9.84 -1.40 27.39
N SER A 100 -9.55 -2.52 28.06
CA SER A 100 -9.15 -2.64 29.46
C SER A 100 -7.93 -3.58 29.50
N ASP A 101 -6.79 -3.02 29.89
CA ASP A 101 -5.54 -3.70 30.28
C ASP A 101 -4.73 -4.50 29.24
N SER A 102 -5.06 -4.45 27.94
CA SER A 102 -4.16 -5.01 26.91
C SER A 102 -2.96 -4.08 26.60
N SER A 103 -1.74 -4.63 26.62
CA SER A 103 -0.53 -3.85 26.32
C SER A 103 -0.43 -3.47 24.83
N ILE A 104 0.26 -2.38 24.51
CA ILE A 104 0.50 -1.94 23.12
C ILE A 104 1.23 -3.02 22.31
N ALA A 105 2.15 -3.77 22.94
CA ALA A 105 2.83 -4.90 22.31
C ALA A 105 1.83 -6.00 21.94
N THR A 106 0.95 -6.39 22.86
CA THR A 106 -0.11 -7.40 22.64
C THR A 106 -1.03 -7.00 21.48
N GLN A 107 -1.46 -5.74 21.44
CA GLN A 107 -2.31 -5.21 20.36
C GLN A 107 -1.59 -5.23 19.00
N ARG A 108 -0.30 -4.88 18.96
CA ARG A 108 0.51 -4.90 17.73
C ARG A 108 0.69 -6.33 17.21
N VAL A 109 1.01 -7.28 18.08
CA VAL A 109 1.17 -8.71 17.74
C VAL A 109 -0.15 -9.28 17.22
N ALA A 110 -1.28 -8.96 17.85
CA ALA A 110 -2.60 -9.38 17.38
C ALA A 110 -2.91 -8.82 15.97
N LEU A 111 -2.63 -7.55 15.73
CA LEU A 111 -2.80 -6.91 14.42
C LEU A 111 -1.91 -7.54 13.35
N TYR A 112 -0.64 -7.83 13.66
CA TYR A 112 0.28 -8.49 12.73
C TYR A 112 -0.16 -9.92 12.39
N ARG A 113 -0.63 -10.70 13.38
CA ARG A 113 -1.19 -12.04 13.13
C ARG A 113 -2.44 -11.97 12.25
N ALA A 114 -3.35 -11.04 12.50
CA ALA A 114 -4.56 -10.84 11.69
C ALA A 114 -4.25 -10.42 10.24
N GLN A 115 -3.30 -9.48 10.04
CA GLN A 115 -2.83 -9.09 8.70
C GLN A 115 -2.19 -10.27 7.97
N HIS A 116 -1.30 -11.00 8.63
CA HIS A 116 -0.61 -12.15 8.05
C HIS A 116 -1.59 -13.26 7.65
N GLU A 117 -2.51 -13.62 8.54
CA GLU A 117 -3.52 -14.65 8.30
C GLU A 117 -4.45 -14.28 7.12
N ARG A 118 -4.94 -13.03 7.07
CA ARG A 118 -5.74 -12.53 5.94
C ARG A 118 -5.02 -12.73 4.60
N THR A 119 -3.78 -12.25 4.53
CA THR A 119 -2.97 -12.31 3.30
C THR A 119 -2.66 -13.77 2.94
N GLN A 120 -2.35 -14.61 3.92
CA GLN A 120 -2.15 -16.04 3.73
C GLN A 120 -3.39 -16.73 3.15
N GLN A 121 -4.58 -16.45 3.69
CA GLN A 121 -5.85 -17.01 3.18
C GLN A 121 -6.12 -16.59 1.72
N LEU A 122 -5.81 -15.35 1.32
CA LEU A 122 -5.94 -14.87 -0.06
C LEU A 122 -5.02 -15.61 -1.05
N TYR A 123 -3.78 -15.90 -0.65
CA TYR A 123 -2.81 -16.57 -1.52
C TYR A 123 -2.95 -18.10 -1.55
N LEU A 124 -3.41 -18.72 -0.45
CA LEU A 124 -3.77 -20.15 -0.41
C LEU A 124 -5.07 -20.47 -1.18
N ALA A 125 -5.95 -19.49 -1.34
CA ALA A 125 -7.18 -19.64 -2.13
C ALA A 125 -6.89 -19.92 -3.62
N SER A 126 -7.66 -20.85 -4.19
CA SER A 126 -7.61 -21.15 -5.63
C SER A 126 -7.91 -19.92 -6.48
N ALA A 127 -7.22 -19.78 -7.60
CA ALA A 127 -7.42 -18.68 -8.56
C ALA A 127 -8.88 -18.54 -9.03
N ALA A 128 -9.66 -19.64 -9.03
CA ALA A 128 -11.08 -19.62 -9.41
C ALA A 128 -12.00 -18.90 -8.41
N ILE A 129 -11.60 -18.80 -7.13
CA ILE A 129 -12.38 -18.15 -6.05
C ILE A 129 -11.79 -16.81 -5.61
N ARG A 130 -10.53 -16.50 -5.98
CA ARG A 130 -9.89 -15.22 -5.63
C ARG A 130 -10.69 -14.05 -6.21
N PRO A 131 -10.99 -12.99 -5.42
CA PRO A 131 -11.64 -11.80 -5.95
C PRO A 131 -10.80 -11.12 -7.04
N THR A 132 -11.38 -10.94 -8.23
CA THR A 132 -10.84 -10.10 -9.30
C THR A 132 -11.08 -8.64 -8.93
N TYR A 133 -10.09 -7.77 -9.12
CA TYR A 133 -10.18 -6.33 -8.83
C TYR A 133 -10.61 -6.03 -7.38
N LEU A 134 -9.95 -6.72 -6.44
CA LEU A 134 -10.18 -6.57 -5.00
C LEU A 134 -9.95 -5.13 -4.56
N VAL A 135 -8.83 -4.51 -4.95
CA VAL A 135 -8.51 -3.12 -4.60
C VAL A 135 -9.58 -2.12 -5.11
N HIS A 136 -10.14 -2.37 -6.29
CA HIS A 136 -11.20 -1.53 -6.85
C HIS A 136 -12.52 -1.69 -6.09
N THR A 137 -12.83 -2.91 -5.66
CA THR A 137 -14.02 -3.21 -4.84
C THR A 137 -13.94 -2.53 -3.47
N LEU A 138 -12.76 -2.50 -2.85
CA LEU A 138 -12.51 -1.89 -1.54
C LEU A 138 -12.40 -0.35 -1.57
N LYS A 139 -12.32 0.26 -2.76
CA LYS A 139 -12.03 1.70 -2.99
C LYS A 139 -12.74 2.67 -2.04
N ARG A 140 -14.02 2.43 -1.70
CA ARG A 140 -14.83 3.32 -0.83
C ARG A 140 -14.36 3.37 0.62
N GLN A 141 -13.69 2.33 1.11
CA GLN A 141 -13.24 2.24 2.50
C GLN A 141 -11.89 2.93 2.74
N PHE A 142 -11.16 3.28 1.67
CA PHE A 142 -9.84 3.90 1.77
C PHE A 142 -9.93 5.39 2.14
N ALA A 143 -9.20 5.79 3.17
CA ALA A 143 -9.07 7.19 3.57
C ALA A 143 -8.58 8.09 2.41
N GLU A 144 -7.71 7.58 1.55
CA GLU A 144 -7.27 8.25 0.32
C GLU A 144 -8.44 8.66 -0.60
N TYR A 145 -9.43 7.78 -0.76
CA TYR A 145 -10.57 8.04 -1.65
C TYR A 145 -11.56 9.03 -1.02
N GLN A 146 -11.78 8.94 0.30
CA GLN A 146 -12.59 9.90 1.04
C GLN A 146 -11.99 11.31 0.97
N GLN A 147 -10.67 11.44 1.13
CA GLN A 147 -9.97 12.73 1.01
C GLN A 147 -9.95 13.27 -0.44
N TYR A 148 -9.92 12.38 -1.44
CA TYR A 148 -10.11 12.76 -2.84
C TYR A 148 -11.51 13.34 -3.11
N LEU A 149 -12.58 12.70 -2.62
CA LEU A 149 -13.94 13.23 -2.76
C LEU A 149 -14.11 14.59 -2.07
N LEU A 150 -13.51 14.76 -0.87
CA LEU A 150 -13.49 16.06 -0.19
C LEU A 150 -12.78 17.12 -1.03
N ALA A 151 -11.61 16.82 -1.59
CA ALA A 151 -10.88 17.74 -2.46
C ALA A 151 -11.70 18.14 -3.70
N GLN A 152 -12.41 17.18 -4.31
CA GLN A 152 -13.28 17.41 -5.46
C GLN A 152 -14.49 18.30 -5.11
N GLN A 153 -15.08 18.14 -3.92
CA GLN A 153 -16.19 18.99 -3.45
C GLN A 153 -15.77 20.42 -3.12
N LEU A 154 -14.52 20.61 -2.70
CA LEU A 154 -13.94 21.93 -2.43
C LEU A 154 -13.58 22.67 -3.73
N ASP A 155 -13.16 21.97 -4.78
CA ASP A 155 -12.80 22.56 -6.08
C ASP A 155 -14.02 22.91 -6.96
N LYS A 156 -14.91 23.75 -6.43
CA LYS A 156 -16.10 24.24 -7.16
C LYS A 156 -15.76 25.08 -8.40
N ARG A 157 -14.53 25.60 -8.49
CA ARG A 157 -14.07 26.52 -9.53
C ARG A 157 -13.23 25.83 -10.63
N GLY A 158 -12.89 24.55 -10.46
CA GLY A 158 -12.04 23.82 -11.41
C GLY A 158 -10.60 24.34 -11.46
N LEU A 159 -10.08 24.79 -10.32
CA LEU A 159 -8.73 25.35 -10.19
C LEU A 159 -7.65 24.27 -10.33
N MET A 160 -7.97 23.00 -10.03
CA MET A 160 -7.02 21.88 -10.04
C MET A 160 -7.31 20.91 -11.19
N ASP A 161 -6.26 20.42 -11.87
CA ASP A 161 -6.35 19.25 -12.76
C ASP A 161 -6.65 17.99 -11.93
N THR A 162 -7.92 17.60 -11.92
CA THR A 162 -8.41 16.39 -11.23
C THR A 162 -8.54 15.19 -12.16
N ASP A 163 -8.62 15.38 -13.49
CA ASP A 163 -8.79 14.30 -14.47
C ASP A 163 -7.73 13.21 -14.35
N ALA A 164 -6.47 13.60 -14.15
CA ALA A 164 -5.35 12.65 -14.02
C ALA A 164 -5.48 11.78 -12.76
N ILE A 165 -6.10 12.30 -11.70
CA ILE A 165 -6.36 11.60 -10.44
C ILE A 165 -7.61 10.73 -10.58
N GLU A 166 -8.66 11.23 -11.23
CA GLU A 166 -9.86 10.47 -11.51
C GLU A 166 -9.55 9.23 -12.37
N ARG A 167 -8.76 9.38 -13.43
CA ARG A 167 -8.31 8.26 -14.28
C ARG A 167 -7.58 7.18 -13.48
N LEU A 168 -6.73 7.56 -12.52
CA LEU A 168 -6.09 6.60 -11.60
C LEU A 168 -7.10 5.90 -10.69
N TRP A 169 -8.11 6.61 -10.18
CA TRP A 169 -9.19 6.04 -9.39
C TRP A 169 -10.16 5.15 -10.18
N GLN A 170 -10.32 5.38 -11.48
CA GLN A 170 -11.06 4.51 -12.40
C GLN A 170 -10.25 3.23 -12.70
N GLN A 171 -8.95 3.37 -12.96
CA GLN A 171 -8.03 2.28 -13.32
C GLN A 171 -7.36 1.62 -12.10
N LEU A 172 -7.95 1.72 -10.90
CA LEU A 172 -7.33 1.25 -9.65
C LEU A 172 -6.98 -0.25 -9.67
N HIS A 173 -7.66 -1.06 -10.49
CA HIS A 173 -7.36 -2.48 -10.70
C HIS A 173 -5.89 -2.78 -11.07
N VAL A 174 -5.22 -1.84 -11.75
CA VAL A 174 -3.80 -1.96 -12.11
C VAL A 174 -2.89 -2.12 -10.88
N VAL A 175 -3.35 -1.70 -9.69
CA VAL A 175 -2.66 -1.97 -8.42
C VAL A 175 -2.61 -3.46 -8.11
N ASP A 176 -3.72 -4.20 -8.29
CA ASP A 176 -3.75 -5.66 -8.08
C ASP A 176 -2.84 -6.38 -9.08
N ASP A 177 -2.87 -5.97 -10.35
CA ASP A 177 -2.03 -6.55 -11.42
C ASP A 177 -0.53 -6.38 -11.11
N ILE A 178 -0.13 -5.19 -10.62
CA ILE A 178 1.28 -4.93 -10.24
C ILE A 178 1.66 -5.67 -8.96
N ILE A 179 0.76 -5.79 -7.97
CA ILE A 179 1.01 -6.60 -6.77
C ILE A 179 1.25 -8.05 -7.15
N GLU A 180 0.38 -8.64 -7.98
CA GLU A 180 0.53 -10.04 -8.40
C GLU A 180 1.85 -10.26 -9.17
N ASP A 181 2.22 -9.35 -10.07
CA ASP A 181 3.49 -9.38 -10.79
C ASP A 181 4.71 -9.27 -9.85
N ILE A 182 4.66 -8.40 -8.83
CA ILE A 182 5.72 -8.31 -7.80
C ILE A 182 5.80 -9.61 -6.98
N VAL A 183 4.68 -10.16 -6.54
CA VAL A 183 4.62 -11.38 -5.71
C VAL A 183 5.17 -12.59 -6.46
N ARG A 184 4.85 -12.74 -7.76
CA ARG A 184 5.40 -13.82 -8.61
C ARG A 184 6.93 -13.75 -8.78
N HIS A 185 7.52 -12.56 -8.70
CA HIS A 185 8.96 -12.33 -8.86
C HIS A 185 9.68 -12.01 -7.53
N MET A 186 9.01 -12.21 -6.39
CA MET A 186 9.56 -11.87 -5.09
C MET A 186 10.63 -12.90 -4.66
N PRO A 187 11.82 -12.48 -4.20
CA PRO A 187 12.82 -13.42 -3.72
C PRO A 187 12.34 -14.11 -2.42
N ALA A 188 12.61 -15.41 -2.31
CA ALA A 188 12.46 -16.14 -1.06
C ALA A 188 13.38 -15.52 0.00
N GLN A 189 12.79 -14.92 1.02
CA GLN A 189 13.49 -14.15 2.06
C GLN A 189 12.76 -14.37 3.39
N GLN A 190 13.51 -14.48 4.49
CA GLN A 190 12.90 -14.36 5.82
C GLN A 190 12.37 -12.93 6.03
N PRO A 191 11.22 -12.75 6.72
CA PRO A 191 10.70 -11.42 7.04
C PRO A 191 11.76 -10.57 7.76
N ALA A 192 11.99 -9.36 7.28
CA ALA A 192 12.88 -8.38 7.89
C ALA A 192 12.05 -7.32 8.61
N GLY A 193 12.49 -6.90 9.80
CA GLY A 193 11.87 -5.81 10.54
C GLY A 193 12.56 -4.47 10.32
N TRP A 194 11.80 -3.41 10.10
CA TRP A 194 12.31 -2.03 10.15
C TRP A 194 11.31 -1.05 10.75
N GLN A 195 11.85 0.08 11.20
CA GLN A 195 11.11 1.22 11.74
C GLN A 195 11.30 2.42 10.81
N LEU A 196 10.18 3.04 10.42
CA LEU A 196 10.11 4.27 9.65
C LEU A 196 9.81 5.43 10.61
N THR A 197 10.70 6.41 10.68
CA THR A 197 10.48 7.70 11.37
C THR A 197 10.27 8.79 10.33
N ILE A 198 9.34 9.70 10.59
CA ILE A 198 9.00 10.79 9.68
C ILE A 198 8.99 12.08 10.50
N GLN A 199 9.47 13.18 9.90
CA GLN A 199 9.43 14.48 10.57
C GLN A 199 7.99 14.84 10.96
N ASP A 200 7.84 15.55 12.07
CA ASP A 200 6.57 15.94 12.70
C ASP A 200 5.68 14.79 13.25
N GLY A 201 6.06 13.52 13.02
CA GLY A 201 5.38 12.35 13.60
C GLY A 201 4.03 12.02 12.95
N HIS A 202 3.84 12.40 11.68
CA HIS A 202 2.66 12.04 10.89
C HIS A 202 2.78 10.63 10.28
N ASN A 203 1.64 10.07 9.89
CA ASN A 203 1.50 8.76 9.23
C ASN A 203 1.02 8.93 7.77
N PRO A 204 1.87 9.39 6.83
CA PRO A 204 1.49 9.68 5.44
C PRO A 204 1.27 8.41 4.60
N LEU A 205 1.81 7.27 5.03
CA LEU A 205 1.52 5.95 4.49
C LEU A 205 0.23 5.33 5.07
N CYS A 206 -0.47 6.05 5.95
CA CYS A 206 -1.74 5.63 6.54
C CYS A 206 -1.75 4.18 7.07
N PHE A 207 -0.66 3.75 7.73
CA PHE A 207 -0.56 2.44 8.37
C PHE A 207 -1.61 2.29 9.48
N ALA A 208 -2.02 1.05 9.74
CA ALA A 208 -2.98 0.72 10.80
C ALA A 208 -2.45 1.15 12.19
N THR A 209 -3.25 1.89 12.96
CA THR A 209 -2.79 2.54 14.19
C THR A 209 -3.01 1.67 15.42
N VAL A 210 -2.01 1.59 16.31
CA VAL A 210 -2.09 0.83 17.57
C VAL A 210 -1.68 1.72 18.76
N GLY A 211 -2.35 1.57 19.90
CA GLY A 211 -2.07 2.33 21.11
C GLY A 211 -2.36 3.83 20.97
N LYS A 212 -1.55 4.68 21.63
CA LYS A 212 -1.72 6.14 21.63
C LYS A 212 -1.07 6.78 20.41
N LEU A 213 -1.77 7.72 19.80
CA LEU A 213 -1.29 8.55 18.70
C LEU A 213 -0.93 9.95 19.21
N LYS A 214 0.14 10.53 18.65
CA LYS A 214 0.52 11.92 18.94
C LYS A 214 -0.36 12.91 18.16
N HIS A 215 -0.64 12.58 16.90
CA HIS A 215 -1.42 13.36 15.95
C HIS A 215 -2.28 12.41 15.09
N ASN A 216 -3.31 12.95 14.44
CA ASN A 216 -4.24 12.28 13.51
C ASN A 216 -5.30 11.35 14.15
N LYS A 217 -6.38 11.10 13.39
CA LYS A 217 -7.41 10.10 13.70
C LYS A 217 -6.83 8.68 13.58
N PRO A 218 -7.32 7.69 14.35
CA PRO A 218 -6.92 6.30 14.17
C PRO A 218 -7.28 5.81 12.76
N ILE A 219 -6.42 4.97 12.21
CA ILE A 219 -6.59 4.34 10.89
C ILE A 219 -6.72 2.85 11.13
N PHE A 220 -7.83 2.28 10.68
CA PHE A 220 -8.08 0.84 10.78
C PHE A 220 -7.22 0.08 9.75
N ASP A 221 -6.92 -1.18 10.07
CA ASP A 221 -6.32 -2.10 9.10
C ASP A 221 -7.18 -2.20 7.84
N GLN A 222 -6.56 -2.21 6.65
CA GLN A 222 -7.21 -2.11 5.34
C GLN A 222 -8.01 -0.81 5.08
N GLY A 223 -7.99 0.16 6.01
CA GLY A 223 -8.61 1.49 5.86
C GLY A 223 -7.82 2.47 4.98
N SER A 224 -6.72 2.03 4.36
CA SER A 224 -5.95 2.82 3.42
C SER A 224 -5.41 1.97 2.27
N LEU A 225 -5.29 2.58 1.09
CA LEU A 225 -4.71 1.93 -0.10
C LEU A 225 -3.27 1.48 0.18
N ASN A 226 -2.51 2.29 0.91
CA ASN A 226 -1.14 1.98 1.29
C ASN A 226 -1.06 0.77 2.25
N SER A 227 -1.96 0.68 3.24
CA SER A 227 -2.04 -0.48 4.15
C SER A 227 -2.50 -1.75 3.43
N TYR A 228 -3.37 -1.63 2.42
CA TYR A 228 -3.75 -2.75 1.55
C TYR A 228 -2.53 -3.26 0.76
N VAL A 229 -1.86 -2.38 0.02
CA VAL A 229 -0.67 -2.72 -0.80
C VAL A 229 0.42 -3.38 0.05
N LEU A 230 0.77 -2.76 1.18
CA LEU A 230 1.85 -3.24 2.04
C LEU A 230 1.51 -4.53 2.79
N GLY A 231 0.21 -4.81 3.02
CA GLY A 231 -0.31 -6.05 3.58
C GLY A 231 -0.02 -7.30 2.72
N HIS A 232 0.21 -7.14 1.41
CA HIS A 232 0.64 -8.23 0.53
C HIS A 232 2.12 -8.57 0.64
N PHE A 233 2.94 -7.65 1.15
CA PHE A 233 4.39 -7.77 1.21
C PHE A 233 4.89 -8.05 2.65
N GLY A 234 4.01 -7.94 3.64
CA GLY A 234 4.34 -8.00 5.07
C GLY A 234 3.21 -7.45 5.93
N VAL A 235 3.54 -7.07 7.16
CA VAL A 235 2.62 -6.53 8.16
C VAL A 235 3.11 -5.17 8.65
N SER A 236 2.19 -4.25 8.96
CA SER A 236 2.53 -2.87 9.27
C SER A 236 1.61 -2.25 10.32
N SER A 237 2.20 -1.41 11.19
CA SER A 237 1.47 -0.66 12.22
C SER A 237 2.10 0.70 12.47
N PHE A 238 1.35 1.64 13.02
CA PHE A 238 1.86 2.93 13.47
C PHE A 238 1.51 3.17 14.94
N THR A 239 2.50 3.55 15.75
CA THR A 239 2.31 3.87 17.17
C THR A 239 3.14 5.09 17.56
N TYR A 240 2.59 6.02 18.33
CA TYR A 240 3.22 7.30 18.68
C TYR A 240 3.57 8.18 17.47
N ASP A 241 4.82 8.06 16.99
CA ASP A 241 5.46 8.84 15.91
C ASP A 241 6.21 7.93 14.90
N ARG A 242 6.03 6.60 15.01
CA ARG A 242 6.81 5.59 14.30
C ARG A 242 5.92 4.61 13.54
N GLY A 243 6.23 4.43 12.26
CA GLY A 243 5.79 3.27 11.49
C GLY A 243 6.68 2.07 11.79
N TYR A 244 6.07 0.92 12.02
CA TYR A 244 6.73 -0.37 12.21
C TYR A 244 6.27 -1.30 11.10
N TYR A 245 7.22 -1.98 10.47
CA TYR A 245 6.94 -2.94 9.40
C TYR A 245 7.78 -4.20 9.60
N ILE A 246 7.16 -5.35 9.32
CA ILE A 246 7.85 -6.64 9.23
C ILE A 246 7.44 -7.35 7.94
N GLY A 247 8.40 -7.74 7.10
CA GLY A 247 8.11 -8.46 5.86
C GLY A 247 9.23 -8.44 4.83
N HIS A 248 8.88 -8.55 3.56
CA HIS A 248 9.84 -8.61 2.46
C HIS A 248 10.45 -7.25 2.16
N VAL A 249 11.72 -7.22 1.73
CA VAL A 249 12.47 -5.99 1.40
C VAL A 249 11.80 -5.10 0.34
N VAL A 250 10.86 -5.65 -0.44
CA VAL A 250 10.04 -4.88 -1.40
C VAL A 250 9.15 -3.84 -0.71
N GLY A 251 8.64 -4.11 0.49
CA GLY A 251 7.85 -3.15 1.28
C GLY A 251 8.70 -1.98 1.81
N TYR A 252 9.98 -2.23 2.11
CA TYR A 252 10.95 -1.20 2.48
C TYR A 252 11.17 -0.27 1.30
N LEU A 253 11.37 -0.86 0.11
CA LEU A 253 11.62 -0.12 -1.11
C LEU A 253 10.39 0.69 -1.55
N PHE A 254 9.18 0.13 -1.42
CA PHE A 254 7.93 0.85 -1.63
C PHE A 254 7.84 2.09 -0.72
N SER A 255 8.08 1.91 0.59
CA SER A 255 8.01 2.99 1.58
C SER A 255 9.01 4.11 1.27
N CYS A 256 10.25 3.75 0.91
CA CYS A 256 11.28 4.71 0.50
C CYS A 256 10.88 5.49 -0.77
N TYR A 257 10.39 4.80 -1.81
CA TYR A 257 9.98 5.43 -3.06
C TYR A 257 8.74 6.33 -2.88
N PHE A 258 7.78 5.93 -2.05
CA PHE A 258 6.60 6.72 -1.71
C PHE A 258 7.00 8.05 -1.05
N CYS A 259 7.80 8.00 0.01
CA CYS A 259 8.24 9.20 0.73
C CYS A 259 9.12 10.09 -0.15
N ALA A 260 10.02 9.51 -0.97
CA ALA A 260 10.85 10.25 -1.91
C ALA A 260 10.01 10.96 -2.99
N HIS A 261 8.97 10.32 -3.55
CA HIS A 261 8.10 10.93 -4.55
C HIS A 261 7.33 12.14 -4.00
N LEU A 262 6.94 12.10 -2.73
CA LEU A 262 6.20 13.18 -2.05
C LEU A 262 7.12 14.26 -1.44
N SER A 263 8.44 14.09 -1.56
CA SER A 263 9.48 14.90 -0.92
C SER A 263 9.27 15.02 0.60
N ILE A 264 8.90 13.91 1.23
CA ILE A 264 8.79 13.78 2.69
C ILE A 264 10.17 13.43 3.25
N THR A 265 10.62 14.11 4.30
CA THR A 265 11.83 13.71 5.01
C THR A 265 11.54 12.53 5.93
N TYR A 266 12.26 11.43 5.75
CA TYR A 266 12.10 10.20 6.51
C TYR A 266 13.46 9.61 6.93
N GLY A 267 13.46 8.88 8.04
CA GLY A 267 14.54 8.00 8.45
C GLY A 267 14.05 6.56 8.47
N VAL A 268 14.92 5.60 8.12
CA VAL A 268 14.62 4.18 8.28
C VAL A 268 15.74 3.51 9.06
N THR A 269 15.38 2.76 10.08
CA THR A 269 16.30 2.01 10.93
C THR A 269 15.87 0.54 11.02
N ALA A 270 16.82 -0.36 11.24
CA ALA A 270 16.52 -1.75 11.59
C ALA A 270 15.58 -1.82 12.80
N LEU A 271 14.67 -2.80 12.82
CA LEU A 271 13.84 -3.08 13.98
C LEU A 271 14.60 -4.03 14.91
N GLY A 272 14.92 -3.56 16.12
CA GLY A 272 15.57 -4.39 17.14
C GLY A 272 14.70 -5.57 17.56
N GLN A 273 15.33 -6.71 17.81
CA GLN A 273 14.70 -8.04 17.88
C GLN A 273 13.54 -8.16 18.90
N ASP A 274 13.59 -7.41 20.01
CA ASP A 274 12.59 -7.48 21.09
C ASP A 274 11.39 -6.51 20.94
N VAL A 275 11.32 -5.70 19.86
CA VAL A 275 10.28 -4.66 19.72
C VAL A 275 8.88 -5.24 19.41
N VAL A 276 8.82 -6.46 18.89
CA VAL A 276 7.60 -7.23 18.66
C VAL A 276 7.86 -8.65 19.14
N SER A 277 7.67 -8.89 20.44
CA SER A 277 7.76 -10.24 21.01
C SER A 277 6.75 -11.17 20.33
N ASP A 278 7.06 -12.46 20.25
CA ASP A 278 6.14 -13.50 19.76
C ASP A 278 5.70 -13.33 18.29
N TYR A 279 6.54 -12.70 17.46
CA TYR A 279 6.40 -12.66 16.00
C TYR A 279 7.77 -12.90 15.34
N ASP A 280 7.85 -13.77 14.33
CA ASP A 280 9.13 -14.18 13.74
C ASP A 280 9.62 -13.19 12.66
N TYR A 281 10.80 -12.61 12.89
CA TYR A 281 11.50 -11.76 11.93
C TYR A 281 13.00 -11.64 12.21
N ALA A 282 13.75 -11.29 11.15
CA ALA A 282 15.15 -10.93 11.24
C ALA A 282 15.31 -9.42 11.51
N SER A 283 16.00 -9.08 12.60
CA SER A 283 16.59 -7.75 12.80
C SER A 283 17.82 -7.62 11.90
N LEU A 284 17.70 -6.91 10.77
CA LEU A 284 18.78 -6.77 9.79
C LEU A 284 19.54 -5.45 9.92
N GLU A 285 20.85 -5.52 10.14
CA GLU A 285 21.72 -4.34 10.06
C GLU A 285 21.69 -3.68 8.68
N THR A 286 21.95 -2.38 8.62
CA THR A 286 21.95 -1.58 7.38
C THR A 286 22.76 -2.20 6.22
N PRO A 287 23.97 -2.77 6.39
CA PRO A 287 24.70 -3.40 5.29
C PRO A 287 23.99 -4.63 4.71
N HIS A 288 23.28 -5.40 5.54
CA HIS A 288 22.49 -6.56 5.10
C HIS A 288 21.26 -6.12 4.31
N MET A 289 20.56 -5.06 4.75
CA MET A 289 19.47 -4.44 4.00
C MET A 289 19.93 -3.95 2.61
N VAL A 290 21.10 -3.30 2.54
CA VAL A 290 21.70 -2.87 1.26
C VAL A 290 21.97 -4.05 0.32
N ARG A 291 22.50 -5.17 0.83
CA ARG A 291 22.72 -6.38 0.02
C ARG A 291 21.42 -6.98 -0.52
N LEU A 292 20.36 -7.06 0.29
CA LEU A 292 19.05 -7.53 -0.16
C LEU A 292 18.46 -6.61 -1.26
N LEU A 293 18.58 -5.29 -1.07
CA LEU A 293 18.17 -4.31 -2.07
C LEU A 293 19.00 -4.38 -3.35
N GLN A 294 20.30 -4.70 -3.27
CA GLN A 294 21.14 -4.93 -4.44
C GLN A 294 20.72 -6.21 -5.18
N GLY A 295 20.41 -7.29 -4.46
CA GLY A 295 19.97 -8.58 -5.01
C GLY A 295 18.58 -8.58 -5.65
N LEU A 296 17.71 -7.61 -5.35
CA LEU A 296 16.45 -7.43 -6.07
C LEU A 296 16.69 -7.10 -7.56
N ASP A 297 15.97 -7.78 -8.45
CA ASP A 297 16.02 -7.51 -9.89
C ASP A 297 15.52 -6.09 -10.24
N GLY A 298 16.09 -5.52 -11.29
CA GLY A 298 15.70 -4.24 -11.88
C GLY A 298 14.26 -4.21 -12.39
N TYR A 299 13.67 -5.33 -12.83
CA TYR A 299 12.24 -5.39 -13.16
C TYR A 299 11.38 -5.20 -11.91
N CYS A 300 11.65 -5.98 -10.86
CA CYS A 300 10.94 -5.89 -9.58
C CYS A 300 11.03 -4.47 -8.98
N LYS A 301 12.23 -3.87 -8.98
CA LYS A 301 12.44 -2.46 -8.59
C LYS A 301 11.57 -1.47 -9.36
N LYS A 302 11.46 -1.62 -10.69
CA LYS A 302 10.61 -0.77 -11.54
C LYS A 302 9.12 -0.92 -11.20
N ARG A 303 8.65 -2.15 -10.94
CA ARG A 303 7.26 -2.41 -10.53
C ARG A 303 6.93 -1.80 -9.17
N ILE A 304 7.81 -1.98 -8.19
CA ILE A 304 7.67 -1.38 -6.85
C ILE A 304 7.65 0.15 -6.95
N TYR A 305 8.49 0.75 -7.81
CA TYR A 305 8.48 2.19 -8.06
C TYR A 305 7.17 2.67 -8.70
N GLN A 306 6.68 1.99 -9.73
CA GLN A 306 5.38 2.29 -10.36
C GLN A 306 4.24 2.26 -9.33
N LEU A 307 4.19 1.20 -8.52
CA LEU A 307 3.21 1.01 -7.47
C LEU A 307 3.28 2.12 -6.39
N ALA A 308 4.49 2.46 -5.94
CA ALA A 308 4.72 3.53 -4.97
C ALA A 308 4.31 4.91 -5.52
N VAL A 309 4.57 5.20 -6.80
CA VAL A 309 4.16 6.46 -7.44
C VAL A 309 2.64 6.56 -7.59
N ILE A 310 1.94 5.47 -7.95
CA ILE A 310 0.47 5.43 -7.99
C ILE A 310 -0.10 5.73 -6.61
N CYS A 311 0.35 5.00 -5.58
CA CYS A 311 -0.14 5.17 -4.21
C CYS A 311 0.19 6.56 -3.65
N ALA A 312 1.37 7.10 -3.95
CA ALA A 312 1.78 8.45 -3.55
C ALA A 312 0.86 9.53 -4.16
N ARG A 313 0.54 9.44 -5.46
CA ARG A 313 -0.36 10.41 -6.13
C ARG A 313 -1.79 10.40 -5.57
N LEU A 314 -2.27 9.22 -5.17
CA LEU A 314 -3.57 9.01 -4.55
C LEU A 314 -3.59 9.28 -3.04
N SER A 315 -2.43 9.37 -2.38
CA SER A 315 -2.32 9.48 -0.92
C SER A 315 -3.08 10.67 -0.33
N VAL A 316 -3.54 10.51 0.93
CA VAL A 316 -4.11 11.58 1.75
C VAL A 316 -3.19 12.80 1.76
N PHE A 317 -1.89 12.60 1.99
CA PHE A 317 -0.88 13.65 2.00
C PHE A 317 -0.77 14.43 0.67
N ALA A 318 -0.90 13.75 -0.48
CA ALA A 318 -0.93 14.42 -1.78
C ALA A 318 -2.24 15.21 -1.99
N SER A 319 -3.37 14.71 -1.48
CA SER A 319 -4.64 15.44 -1.50
C SER A 319 -4.62 16.66 -0.58
N ASP A 320 -4.03 16.56 0.61
CA ASP A 320 -3.86 17.69 1.54
C ASP A 320 -3.01 18.79 0.91
N LYS A 321 -1.87 18.44 0.29
CA LYS A 321 -1.04 19.39 -0.49
C LYS A 321 -1.78 20.02 -1.68
N ARG A 322 -2.81 19.36 -2.25
CA ARG A 322 -3.67 19.96 -3.30
C ARG A 322 -4.67 20.95 -2.68
N ILE A 323 -5.31 20.58 -1.57
CA ILE A 323 -6.23 21.46 -0.83
C ILE A 323 -5.51 22.72 -0.33
N GLU A 324 -4.28 22.57 0.18
CA GLU A 324 -3.42 23.70 0.60
C GLU A 324 -3.13 24.66 -0.57
N ARG A 325 -2.79 24.13 -1.75
CA ARG A 325 -2.56 24.96 -2.96
C ARG A 325 -3.81 25.68 -3.41
N MET A 326 -4.98 25.03 -3.34
CA MET A 326 -6.26 25.64 -3.66
C MET A 326 -6.59 26.78 -2.67
N LEU A 327 -6.35 26.60 -1.37
CA LEU A 327 -6.49 27.67 -0.37
C LEU A 327 -5.56 28.86 -0.68
N ILE A 328 -4.30 28.59 -1.04
CA ILE A 328 -3.34 29.63 -1.44
C ILE A 328 -3.79 30.35 -2.72
N ALA A 329 -4.34 29.63 -3.70
CA ALA A 329 -4.89 30.22 -4.92
C ALA A 329 -6.07 31.15 -4.61
N GLU A 330 -7.04 30.70 -3.81
CA GLU A 330 -8.23 31.49 -3.46
C GLU A 330 -7.88 32.75 -2.64
N VAL A 331 -6.86 32.68 -1.77
CA VAL A 331 -6.33 33.84 -1.02
C VAL A 331 -5.58 34.84 -1.94
N ASN A 332 -5.03 34.36 -3.05
CA ASN A 332 -4.29 35.18 -4.03
C ASN A 332 -5.18 35.73 -5.16
N ASP A 333 -6.33 35.11 -5.44
CA ASP A 333 -7.35 35.58 -6.40
C ASP A 333 -7.95 36.93 -5.98
N PHE A 334 -7.93 37.24 -4.68
CA PHE A 334 -8.34 38.54 -4.15
C PHE A 334 -7.32 39.65 -4.47
N ASP A 335 -7.56 40.42 -5.54
CA ASP A 335 -6.75 41.60 -5.89
C ASP A 335 -6.94 42.74 -4.86
N LYS A 336 -6.06 42.71 -3.86
CA LYS A 336 -5.96 43.70 -2.78
C LYS A 336 -5.73 45.12 -3.31
N LYS A 337 -5.08 45.31 -4.46
CA LYS A 337 -4.81 46.64 -5.01
C LYS A 337 -6.04 47.22 -5.71
N LEU A 338 -6.75 46.41 -6.48
CA LEU A 338 -8.01 46.83 -7.10
C LEU A 338 -9.06 47.20 -6.05
N GLN A 339 -9.14 46.41 -4.96
CA GLN A 339 -10.05 46.70 -3.83
C GLN A 339 -9.64 47.95 -3.05
N GLN A 340 -8.33 48.18 -2.83
CA GLN A 340 -7.84 49.44 -2.25
C GLN A 340 -8.17 50.65 -3.12
N GLN A 341 -7.94 50.57 -4.44
CA GLN A 341 -8.31 51.65 -5.38
C GLN A 341 -9.82 51.91 -5.41
N HIS A 342 -10.65 50.86 -5.35
CA HIS A 342 -12.10 51.00 -5.27
C HIS A 342 -12.53 51.68 -3.97
N LEU A 343 -11.95 51.28 -2.83
CA LEU A 343 -12.19 51.90 -1.53
C LEU A 343 -11.74 53.37 -1.48
N ASP A 344 -10.56 53.70 -2.03
CA ASP A 344 -10.07 55.07 -2.11
C ASP A 344 -11.02 55.96 -2.92
N VAL A 345 -11.54 55.46 -4.05
CA VAL A 345 -12.55 56.17 -4.87
C VAL A 345 -13.86 56.39 -4.10
N LEU A 346 -14.35 55.38 -3.36
CA LEU A 346 -15.54 55.49 -2.53
C LEU A 346 -15.38 56.52 -1.41
N LEU A 347 -14.23 56.51 -0.73
CA LEU A 347 -13.88 57.49 0.30
C LEU A 347 -13.77 58.92 -0.27
N LEU A 348 -13.14 59.09 -1.44
CA LEU A 348 -13.06 60.37 -2.17
C LEU A 348 -14.42 60.90 -2.61
N GLN A 349 -15.39 60.02 -2.88
CA GLN A 349 -16.77 60.39 -3.25
C GLN A 349 -17.70 60.59 -2.05
N GLY A 350 -17.23 60.33 -0.82
CA GLY A 350 -18.05 60.45 0.40
C GLY A 350 -19.17 59.42 0.51
N LEU A 351 -19.13 58.38 -0.33
CA LEU A 351 -20.13 57.31 -0.41
C LEU A 351 -19.51 56.03 0.13
N MET A 352 -19.81 55.67 1.37
CA MET A 352 -19.73 54.26 1.76
C MET A 352 -20.86 53.52 1.05
N PRO A 353 -20.60 52.35 0.43
CA PRO A 353 -21.66 51.53 -0.10
C PRO A 353 -22.51 51.04 1.07
N ASP A 354 -23.84 51.19 0.98
CA ASP A 354 -24.75 50.60 1.95
C ASP A 354 -24.48 49.10 2.06
N SER A 355 -24.46 48.59 3.29
CA SER A 355 -24.07 47.21 3.63
C SER A 355 -25.13 46.16 3.25
N ASN A 356 -25.60 46.21 1.99
CA ASN A 356 -26.37 45.17 1.37
C ASN A 356 -25.42 44.09 0.86
N ASP A 357 -24.85 43.31 1.79
CA ASP A 357 -24.28 41.99 1.52
C ASP A 357 -25.41 41.05 1.06
N SER A 358 -25.85 41.25 -0.18
CA SER A 358 -26.83 40.43 -0.88
C SER A 358 -26.11 39.36 -1.69
N THR A 359 -25.23 38.60 -1.04
CA THR A 359 -24.88 37.26 -1.51
C THR A 359 -25.98 36.32 -1.05
N PRO A 360 -26.89 35.84 -1.94
CA PRO A 360 -27.76 34.74 -1.57
C PRO A 360 -26.88 33.50 -1.33
N LEU A 361 -26.88 32.99 -0.10
CA LEU A 361 -26.27 31.71 0.24
C LEU A 361 -27.06 30.58 -0.44
N LEU A 362 -26.52 30.08 -1.56
CA LEU A 362 -26.91 28.84 -2.24
C LEU A 362 -25.66 28.07 -2.68
#